data_AF-A0AAU9WCI8-F1
#
_entry.id   AF-A0AAU9WCI8-F1
#
_cell.length_a   1.000
_cell.length_b   1.000
_cell.length_c   1.000
_cell.angle_alpha   90.00
_cell.angle_beta   90.00
_cell.angle_gamma   90.00
#
_symmetry.space_group_name_H-M   'P 1'
#
loop_
_entity.id
_entity.type
_entity.pdbx_description
1 polymer ?
#
loop_
_entity_poly.entity_id
_entity_poly.type
_entity_poly.pdbx_seq_one_letter_code
_entity_poly.pdbx_strand_id
1 'polypeptide(L)'
;MNQYGRFIIISISPAACRDSITTPVCQHFVQTYRDSCKWPEMKTSCPLTCKFCVPLPRCATKASRYGCCWDKKTEAKSYAGDGCPECRDQFPSYCRERIARHPRKSACNKNGSKMCPKSCGVCEHKAAAAQAPPECLYSHYGCCWDLTSAQGPIGEGCVACRDRHGFKRLCKLWSHYCKDEAYKYVQKNVIDEFRETCPMTCGKCRIGQKMLDLSVYKRN
;
A
#
# COMPACT_ATOMS: atom_id res chain seq x y z
N MET A 1 43.51 -24.90 9.49
CA MET A 1 43.43 -23.46 9.82
C MET A 1 42.14 -22.93 9.18
N ASN A 2 41.12 -22.69 10.01
CA ASN A 2 39.80 -22.21 9.58
C ASN A 2 39.85 -20.71 9.28
N GLN A 3 39.47 -20.29 8.07
CA GLN A 3 39.10 -18.90 7.79
C GLN A 3 37.68 -18.87 7.21
N TYR A 4 36.72 -18.60 8.07
CA TYR A 4 35.35 -18.26 7.68
C TYR A 4 35.34 -16.83 7.13
N GLY A 5 35.24 -16.71 5.81
CA GLY A 5 34.91 -15.44 5.15
C GLY A 5 33.47 -15.05 5.47
N ARG A 6 33.29 -14.09 6.38
CA ARG A 6 32.02 -13.41 6.62
C ARG A 6 31.65 -12.62 5.37
N PHE A 7 30.78 -13.16 4.53
CA PHE A 7 30.05 -12.37 3.55
C PHE A 7 29.08 -11.45 4.30
N ILE A 8 29.48 -10.20 4.50
CA ILE A 8 28.54 -9.14 4.85
C ILE A 8 27.69 -8.90 3.60
N ILE A 9 26.51 -9.54 3.57
CA ILE A 9 25.45 -9.15 2.65
C ILE A 9 25.02 -7.75 3.10
N ILE A 10 25.63 -6.71 2.52
CA ILE A 10 25.11 -5.36 2.61
C ILE A 10 23.76 -5.42 1.90
N SER A 11 22.70 -5.51 2.69
CA SER A 11 21.34 -5.29 2.22
C SER A 11 21.26 -3.85 1.74
N ILE A 12 21.57 -3.63 0.46
CA ILE A 12 21.34 -2.38 -0.25
C ILE A 12 19.82 -2.20 -0.23
N SER A 13 19.33 -1.45 0.75
CA SER A 13 17.98 -0.92 0.68
C SER A 13 17.90 -0.16 -0.63
N PRO A 14 16.93 -0.43 -1.53
CA PRO A 14 16.85 0.27 -2.79
C PRO A 14 16.75 1.75 -2.46
N ALA A 15 17.77 2.52 -2.87
CA ALA A 15 17.84 3.95 -2.59
C ALA A 15 16.50 4.57 -3.00
N ALA A 16 15.84 5.23 -2.06
CA ALA A 16 14.56 5.90 -2.33
C ALA A 16 14.76 6.81 -3.55
N CYS A 17 13.97 6.60 -4.60
CA CYS A 17 14.08 7.38 -5.82
C CYS A 17 13.80 8.86 -5.51
N ARG A 18 14.88 9.65 -5.49
CA ARG A 18 14.88 11.09 -5.23
C ARG A 18 16.06 11.72 -5.95
N ASP A 19 15.94 12.99 -6.30
CA ASP A 19 17.09 13.77 -6.76
C ASP A 19 18.08 13.93 -5.60
N SER A 20 19.37 13.82 -5.88
CA SER A 20 20.42 14.03 -4.87
C SER A 20 20.73 15.52 -4.68
N ILE A 21 20.48 16.33 -5.70
CA ILE A 21 20.46 17.80 -5.63
C ILE A 21 19.03 18.31 -5.57
N THR A 22 18.85 19.59 -5.24
CA THR A 22 17.52 20.16 -5.07
C THR A 22 16.71 20.13 -6.38
N THR A 23 15.45 19.73 -6.29
CA THR A 23 14.55 19.62 -7.46
C THR A 23 14.50 20.89 -8.33
N PRO A 24 14.52 22.13 -7.79
CA PRO A 24 14.56 23.34 -8.61
C PRO A 24 15.81 23.46 -9.48
N VAL A 25 16.97 22.98 -9.00
CA VAL A 25 18.21 22.97 -9.78
C VAL A 25 18.12 21.96 -10.91
N CYS A 26 17.64 20.74 -10.63
CA CYS A 26 17.39 19.75 -11.67
C CYS A 26 16.39 20.25 -12.74
N GLN A 27 15.30 20.89 -12.31
CA GLN A 27 14.31 21.47 -13.20
C GLN A 27 14.89 22.58 -14.06
N HIS A 28 15.74 23.44 -13.48
CA HIS A 28 16.44 24.47 -14.24
C HIS A 28 17.30 23.87 -15.36
N PHE A 29 18.09 22.83 -15.08
CA PHE A 29 18.89 22.15 -16.11
C PHE A 29 18.03 21.52 -17.22
N VAL A 30 16.90 20.90 -16.88
CA VAL A 30 15.98 20.32 -17.87
C VAL A 30 15.29 21.39 -18.72
N GLN A 31 14.96 22.54 -18.13
CA GLN A 31 14.33 23.66 -18.83
C GLN A 31 15.32 24.40 -19.74
N THR A 32 16.54 24.62 -19.26
CA THR A 32 17.59 25.34 -20.00
C THR A 32 18.23 24.47 -21.08
N TYR A 33 18.44 23.18 -20.80
CA TYR A 33 19.14 22.26 -21.69
C TYR A 33 18.27 21.04 -22.01
N ARG A 34 17.76 21.00 -23.25
CA ARG A 34 16.83 19.97 -23.77
C ARG A 34 17.35 18.54 -23.63
N ASP A 35 18.68 18.36 -23.65
CA ASP A 35 19.37 17.06 -23.59
C ASP A 35 20.10 16.79 -22.27
N SER A 36 19.95 17.66 -21.27
CA SER A 36 20.63 17.50 -19.96
C SER A 36 20.43 16.12 -19.35
N CYS A 37 19.24 15.53 -19.46
CA CYS A 37 18.99 14.19 -18.94
C CYS A 37 19.83 13.08 -19.60
N LYS A 38 20.46 13.32 -20.76
CA LYS A 38 21.39 12.35 -21.36
C LYS A 38 22.74 12.32 -20.65
N TRP A 39 23.08 13.38 -19.91
CA TRP A 39 24.37 13.52 -19.24
C TRP A 39 24.52 12.52 -18.09
N PRO A 40 25.70 11.89 -17.93
CA PRO A 40 25.97 10.94 -16.84
C PRO A 40 25.67 11.52 -15.45
N GLU A 41 25.98 12.80 -15.26
CA GLU A 41 25.84 13.54 -13.99
C GLU A 41 24.36 13.72 -13.63
N MET A 42 23.49 13.90 -14.64
CA MET A 42 22.05 14.04 -14.43
C MET A 42 21.38 12.70 -14.09
N LYS A 43 21.96 11.57 -14.52
CA LYS A 43 21.47 10.23 -14.14
C LYS A 43 21.67 9.93 -12.66
N THR A 44 22.77 10.41 -12.08
CA THR A 44 23.08 10.22 -10.65
C THR A 44 22.47 11.33 -9.80
N SER A 45 22.47 12.56 -10.31
CA SER A 45 22.08 13.74 -9.51
C SER A 45 20.60 14.06 -9.57
N CYS A 46 19.97 13.82 -10.71
CA CYS A 46 18.57 14.12 -10.99
C CYS A 46 17.76 12.91 -11.47
N PRO A 47 17.89 11.71 -10.87
CA PRO A 47 17.23 10.50 -11.36
C PRO A 47 15.70 10.58 -11.30
N LEU A 48 15.12 11.35 -10.37
CA LEU A 48 13.68 11.54 -10.26
C LEU A 48 13.20 12.54 -11.31
N THR A 49 13.84 13.71 -11.41
CA THR A 49 13.48 14.75 -12.39
C THR A 49 13.64 14.27 -13.83
N CYS A 50 14.70 13.51 -14.14
CA CYS A 50 14.91 12.90 -15.46
C CYS A 50 14.20 11.55 -15.65
N LYS A 51 13.39 11.10 -14.69
CA LYS A 51 12.60 9.85 -14.75
C LYS A 51 13.45 8.58 -14.96
N PHE A 52 14.71 8.59 -14.55
CA PHE A 52 15.55 7.39 -14.47
C PHE A 52 15.10 6.44 -13.37
N CYS A 53 14.37 6.96 -12.39
CA CYS A 53 13.67 6.16 -11.40
C CYS A 53 12.22 6.66 -11.23
N VAL A 54 11.38 5.82 -10.64
CA VAL A 54 10.02 6.17 -10.25
C VAL A 54 9.93 6.01 -8.73
N PRO A 55 9.47 7.03 -7.99
CA PRO A 55 9.31 6.92 -6.55
C PRO A 55 8.28 5.83 -6.26
N LEU A 56 8.63 4.97 -5.30
CA LEU A 56 7.72 3.94 -4.84
C LEU A 56 6.43 4.62 -4.36
N PRO A 57 5.26 4.20 -4.85
CA PRO A 57 4.00 4.74 -4.36
C PRO A 57 3.88 4.44 -2.86
N ARG A 58 3.21 5.32 -2.10
CA ARG A 58 3.05 5.13 -0.64
C ARG A 58 2.51 3.74 -0.30
N CYS A 59 1.59 3.24 -1.13
CA CYS A 59 1.01 1.91 -1.02
C CYS A 59 2.02 0.76 -1.09
N ALA A 60 3.21 0.96 -1.68
CA ALA A 60 4.27 -0.05 -1.79
C ALA A 60 5.30 0.06 -0.65
N THR A 61 5.05 0.93 0.33
CA THR A 61 5.94 1.13 1.48
C THR A 61 5.28 0.58 2.75
N LYS A 62 6.08 0.30 3.78
CA LYS A 62 5.58 -0.11 5.12
C LYS A 62 4.61 0.90 5.75
N ALA A 63 4.56 2.13 5.23
CA ALA A 63 3.64 3.15 5.67
C ALA A 63 2.18 2.83 5.33
N SER A 64 1.92 2.02 4.32
CA SER A 64 0.58 1.55 3.96
C SER A 64 0.24 0.28 4.70
N ARG A 65 -0.96 0.23 5.30
CA ARG A 65 -1.45 -0.93 6.05
C ARG A 65 -1.91 -2.05 5.12
N TYR A 66 -2.59 -1.70 4.04
CA TYR A 66 -3.26 -2.66 3.14
C TYR A 66 -2.54 -2.88 1.82
N GLY A 67 -1.53 -2.06 1.52
CA GLY A 67 -0.72 -2.18 0.32
C GLY A 67 -1.32 -1.53 -0.93
N CYS A 68 -0.73 -1.85 -2.07
CA CYS A 68 -1.20 -1.36 -3.36
C CYS A 68 -2.28 -2.26 -3.94
N CYS A 69 -3.24 -1.69 -4.62
CA CYS A 69 -4.15 -2.40 -5.50
C CYS A 69 -3.42 -3.15 -6.63
N TRP A 70 -4.16 -3.94 -7.41
CA TRP A 70 -3.63 -4.71 -8.55
C TRP A 70 -2.89 -3.83 -9.59
N ASP A 71 -3.20 -2.53 -9.63
CA ASP A 71 -2.56 -1.54 -10.50
C ASP A 71 -1.19 -1.05 -9.99
N LYS A 72 -0.79 -1.48 -8.79
CA LYS A 72 0.46 -1.12 -8.08
C LYS A 72 0.63 0.37 -7.83
N LYS A 73 -0.45 1.16 -7.88
CA LYS A 73 -0.42 2.62 -7.72
C LYS A 73 -1.43 3.10 -6.70
N THR A 74 -2.66 2.60 -6.77
CA THR A 74 -3.71 2.97 -5.84
C THR A 74 -3.46 2.31 -4.49
N GLU A 75 -3.56 3.08 -3.41
CA GLU A 75 -3.54 2.55 -2.05
C GLU A 75 -4.88 1.90 -1.72
N ALA A 76 -4.85 0.63 -1.31
CA ALA A 76 -6.04 -0.06 -0.88
C ALA A 76 -6.50 0.47 0.49
N LYS A 77 -7.81 0.57 0.68
CA LYS A 77 -8.43 0.98 1.95
C LYS A 77 -8.74 -0.21 2.86
N SER A 78 -8.63 -1.43 2.34
CA SER A 78 -8.79 -2.67 3.10
C SER A 78 -8.02 -3.82 2.44
N TYR A 79 -7.79 -4.91 3.18
CA TYR A 79 -7.23 -6.16 2.63
C TYR A 79 -8.13 -6.81 1.57
N ALA A 80 -9.41 -6.43 1.51
CA ALA A 80 -10.33 -6.89 0.48
C ALA A 80 -10.16 -6.13 -0.86
N GLY A 81 -9.35 -5.08 -0.87
CA GLY A 81 -9.18 -4.20 -2.04
C GLY A 81 -10.20 -3.07 -2.10
N ASP A 82 -10.79 -2.65 -0.98
CA ASP A 82 -11.70 -1.49 -0.99
C ASP A 82 -10.98 -0.24 -1.48
N GLY A 83 -11.67 0.56 -2.29
CA GLY A 83 -11.08 1.75 -2.94
C GLY A 83 -10.14 1.43 -4.10
N CYS A 84 -9.93 0.16 -4.45
CA CYS A 84 -9.19 -0.20 -5.65
C CYS A 84 -10.00 0.07 -6.92
N PRO A 85 -9.32 0.45 -8.02
CA PRO A 85 -9.98 0.63 -9.31
C PRO A 85 -10.60 -0.69 -9.78
N GLU A 86 -11.73 -0.58 -10.49
CA GLU A 86 -12.36 -1.73 -11.12
C GLU A 86 -11.41 -2.39 -12.10
N CYS A 87 -11.23 -3.71 -11.98
CA CYS A 87 -10.42 -4.45 -12.93
C CYS A 87 -11.20 -4.71 -14.22
N ARG A 88 -10.75 -4.06 -15.29
CA ARG A 88 -11.28 -4.27 -16.63
C ARG A 88 -10.18 -4.22 -17.67
N ASP A 89 -10.38 -4.97 -18.74
CA ASP A 89 -9.54 -4.84 -19.92
C ASP A 89 -9.81 -3.51 -20.61
N GLN A 90 -8.75 -2.86 -21.08
CA GLN A 90 -8.88 -1.61 -21.80
C GLN A 90 -9.62 -1.81 -23.13
N PHE A 91 -9.42 -2.96 -23.77
CA PHE A 91 -10.07 -3.34 -25.03
C PHE A 91 -10.53 -4.82 -24.94
N PRO A 92 -11.72 -5.09 -24.38
CA PRO A 92 -12.17 -6.46 -24.07
C PRO A 92 -12.19 -7.41 -25.27
N SER A 93 -12.65 -6.94 -26.44
CA SER A 93 -12.70 -7.77 -27.66
C SER A 93 -11.29 -8.14 -28.15
N TYR A 94 -10.39 -7.16 -28.19
CA TYR A 94 -9.00 -7.37 -28.56
C TYR A 94 -8.28 -8.30 -27.56
N CYS A 95 -8.52 -8.14 -26.26
CA CYS A 95 -7.90 -8.97 -25.23
C CYS A 95 -8.36 -10.44 -25.32
N ARG A 96 -9.65 -10.68 -25.56
CA ARG A 96 -10.18 -12.04 -25.81
C ARG A 96 -9.51 -12.69 -27.02
N GLU A 97 -9.43 -11.96 -28.13
CA GLU A 97 -8.81 -12.44 -29.37
C GLU A 97 -7.31 -12.73 -29.21
N ARG A 98 -6.60 -11.84 -28.51
CA ARG A 98 -5.16 -11.98 -28.24
C ARG A 98 -4.83 -13.21 -27.41
N ILE A 99 -5.63 -13.52 -26.39
CA ILE A 99 -5.45 -14.71 -25.55
C ILE A 99 -5.84 -15.98 -26.30
N ALA A 100 -6.85 -15.92 -27.18
CA ALA A 100 -7.23 -17.05 -28.01
C ALA A 100 -6.15 -17.42 -29.05
N ARG A 101 -5.47 -16.41 -29.62
CA ARG A 101 -4.51 -16.60 -30.71
C ARG A 101 -3.08 -16.90 -30.28
N HIS A 102 -2.71 -16.50 -29.07
CA HIS A 102 -1.32 -16.59 -28.61
C HIS A 102 -1.21 -17.34 -27.28
N PRO A 103 -0.08 -18.06 -27.05
CA PRO A 103 0.20 -18.65 -25.75
C PRO A 103 0.15 -17.59 -24.65
N ARG A 104 -0.38 -17.95 -23.47
CA ARG A 104 -0.59 -17.01 -22.35
C ARG A 104 0.65 -16.20 -21.99
N LYS A 105 1.85 -16.79 -22.04
CA LYS A 105 3.14 -16.11 -21.79
C LYS A 105 3.42 -14.97 -22.78
N SER A 106 3.02 -15.13 -24.05
CA SER A 106 3.18 -14.11 -25.10
C SER A 106 2.05 -13.08 -25.05
N ALA A 107 0.81 -13.56 -24.90
CA ALA A 107 -0.37 -12.71 -24.80
C ALA A 107 -0.28 -11.75 -23.60
N CYS A 108 0.19 -12.25 -22.45
CA CYS A 108 0.31 -11.57 -21.17
C CYS A 108 1.75 -11.16 -20.84
N ASN A 109 2.46 -10.64 -21.84
CA ASN A 109 3.72 -9.95 -21.63
C ASN A 109 3.50 -8.59 -20.91
N LYS A 110 4.58 -7.82 -20.65
CA LYS A 110 4.51 -6.54 -19.91
C LYS A 110 3.44 -5.57 -20.45
N ASN A 111 3.28 -5.49 -21.76
CA ASN A 111 2.28 -4.62 -22.40
C ASN A 111 0.90 -5.27 -22.41
N GLY A 112 0.83 -6.57 -22.71
CA GLY A 112 -0.40 -7.35 -22.67
C GLY A 112 -1.07 -7.31 -21.31
N SER A 113 -0.33 -7.56 -20.23
CA SER A 113 -0.83 -7.51 -18.85
C SER A 113 -1.26 -6.11 -18.41
N LYS A 114 -0.67 -5.05 -18.97
CA LYS A 114 -1.08 -3.66 -18.70
C LYS A 114 -2.40 -3.30 -19.39
N MET A 115 -2.61 -3.77 -20.61
CA MET A 115 -3.77 -3.47 -21.44
C MET A 115 -4.94 -4.42 -21.19
N CYS A 116 -4.63 -5.67 -20.86
CA CYS A 116 -5.56 -6.76 -20.62
C CYS A 116 -5.42 -7.32 -19.19
N PRO A 117 -5.49 -6.49 -18.14
CA PRO A 117 -5.25 -6.94 -16.77
C PRO A 117 -6.25 -8.00 -16.30
N LYS A 118 -7.50 -7.96 -16.76
CA LYS A 118 -8.52 -8.94 -16.38
C LYS A 118 -8.29 -10.25 -17.12
N SER A 119 -8.20 -10.17 -18.45
CA SER A 119 -7.94 -11.31 -19.32
C SER A 119 -6.64 -12.04 -18.98
N CYS A 120 -5.61 -11.32 -18.54
CA CYS A 120 -4.33 -11.90 -18.13
C CYS A 120 -4.27 -12.37 -16.67
N GLY A 121 -5.34 -12.18 -15.87
CA GLY A 121 -5.38 -12.56 -14.46
C GLY A 121 -4.53 -11.68 -13.54
N VAL A 122 -4.13 -10.48 -13.98
CA VAL A 122 -3.31 -9.54 -13.19
C VAL A 122 -4.05 -9.08 -11.93
N CYS A 123 -5.37 -9.00 -12.01
CA CYS A 123 -6.22 -8.54 -10.92
C CYS A 123 -6.88 -9.64 -10.10
N GLU A 124 -6.53 -10.91 -10.32
CA GLU A 124 -6.97 -12.01 -9.44
C GLU A 124 -6.36 -11.89 -8.04
N HIS A 125 -5.21 -11.23 -7.93
CA HIS A 125 -4.62 -10.85 -6.65
C HIS A 125 -5.20 -9.52 -6.17
N LYS A 126 -6.11 -9.59 -5.19
CA LYS A 126 -6.51 -8.43 -4.36
C LYS A 126 -5.25 -7.81 -3.74
N ALA A 127 -5.31 -6.52 -3.45
CA ALA A 127 -4.19 -5.63 -3.09
C ALA A 127 -2.88 -6.35 -2.67
N ALA A 128 -1.80 -6.10 -3.40
CA ALA A 128 -0.45 -6.52 -3.01
C ALA A 128 -0.10 -5.81 -1.69
N ALA A 129 -0.33 -6.52 -0.60
CA ALA A 129 -0.25 -5.98 0.74
C ALA A 129 1.20 -5.55 1.04
N ALA A 130 1.39 -4.30 1.49
CA ALA A 130 2.70 -3.84 1.95
C ALA A 130 3.09 -4.45 3.29
N GLN A 131 2.10 -4.92 4.05
CA GLN A 131 2.21 -5.76 5.23
C GLN A 131 1.42 -7.03 4.93
N ALA A 132 1.97 -8.21 5.21
CA ALA A 132 1.24 -9.46 4.99
C ALA A 132 -0.12 -9.39 5.69
N PRO A 133 -1.21 -9.88 5.07
CA PRO A 133 -2.49 -9.98 5.75
C PRO A 133 -2.30 -10.65 7.11
N PRO A 134 -2.88 -10.12 8.20
CA PRO A 134 -2.63 -10.66 9.52
C PRO A 134 -3.11 -12.12 9.59
N GLU A 135 -2.30 -13.00 10.18
CA GLU A 135 -2.55 -14.44 10.23
C GLU A 135 -3.90 -14.79 10.87
N CYS A 136 -4.40 -13.91 11.76
CA CYS A 136 -5.72 -14.04 12.36
C CYS A 136 -6.87 -14.13 11.34
N LEU A 137 -6.70 -13.64 10.11
CA LEU A 137 -7.73 -13.77 9.06
C LEU A 137 -7.95 -15.23 8.65
N TYR A 138 -6.94 -16.08 8.85
CA TYR A 138 -6.96 -17.50 8.55
C TYR A 138 -7.05 -18.37 9.82
N SER A 139 -7.05 -17.75 11.01
CA SER A 139 -7.19 -18.49 12.26
C SER A 139 -8.62 -19.00 12.45
N HIS A 140 -8.77 -20.06 13.25
CA HIS A 140 -10.08 -20.64 13.55
C HIS A 140 -11.05 -19.63 14.18
N TYR A 141 -10.55 -18.72 15.02
CA TYR A 141 -11.37 -17.76 15.76
C TYR A 141 -11.45 -16.37 15.09
N GLY A 142 -10.65 -16.11 14.06
CA GLY A 142 -10.62 -14.85 13.34
C GLY A 142 -9.78 -13.76 14.03
N CYS A 143 -9.99 -12.52 13.56
CA CYS A 143 -9.33 -11.33 14.10
C CYS A 143 -10.23 -10.56 15.06
N CYS A 144 -9.62 -10.00 16.09
CA CYS A 144 -10.15 -8.88 16.85
C CYS A 144 -10.25 -7.63 15.94
N TRP A 145 -11.05 -6.62 16.34
CA TRP A 145 -11.24 -5.40 15.52
C TRP A 145 -9.94 -4.61 15.30
N ASP A 146 -8.94 -4.77 16.17
CA ASP A 146 -7.62 -4.17 16.09
C ASP A 146 -6.61 -5.00 15.27
N LEU A 147 -7.05 -6.11 14.67
CA LEU A 147 -6.26 -7.11 13.94
C LEU A 147 -5.34 -8.00 14.79
N THR A 148 -5.54 -8.04 16.11
CA THR A 148 -4.94 -9.10 16.94
C THR A 148 -5.69 -10.43 16.76
N SER A 149 -5.02 -11.56 17.03
CA SER A 149 -5.67 -12.88 16.98
C SER A 149 -6.63 -13.06 18.16
N ALA A 150 -7.88 -13.44 17.87
CA ALA A 150 -8.79 -13.89 18.90
C ALA A 150 -8.27 -15.20 19.52
N GLN A 151 -8.34 -15.31 20.85
CA GLN A 151 -7.90 -16.48 21.60
C GLN A 151 -8.97 -17.58 21.66
N GLY A 152 -10.23 -17.20 21.39
CA GLY A 152 -11.38 -18.09 21.43
C GLY A 152 -12.61 -17.51 20.72
N PRO A 153 -13.74 -18.21 20.77
CA PRO A 153 -14.96 -17.83 20.06
C PRO A 153 -15.51 -16.47 20.54
N ILE A 154 -16.20 -15.75 19.65
CA ILE A 154 -16.88 -14.47 19.97
C ILE A 154 -15.90 -13.37 20.45
N GLY A 155 -14.64 -13.46 20.02
CA GLY A 155 -13.61 -12.47 20.37
C GLY A 155 -13.12 -12.60 21.81
N GLU A 156 -13.03 -13.82 22.32
CA GLU A 156 -12.30 -14.09 23.56
C GLU A 156 -10.84 -13.64 23.41
N GLY A 157 -10.31 -12.98 24.44
CA GLY A 157 -9.00 -12.30 24.39
C GLY A 157 -9.00 -10.96 23.64
N CYS A 158 -10.07 -10.60 22.92
CA CYS A 158 -10.16 -9.31 22.23
C CYS A 158 -10.60 -8.18 23.17
N VAL A 159 -9.96 -7.01 23.01
CA VAL A 159 -10.40 -5.78 23.66
C VAL A 159 -11.72 -5.29 23.07
N ALA A 160 -12.62 -4.78 23.90
CA ALA A 160 -13.84 -4.15 23.42
C ALA A 160 -13.53 -2.79 22.78
N CYS A 161 -14.03 -2.56 21.56
CA CYS A 161 -13.88 -1.28 20.88
C CYS A 161 -14.52 -0.14 21.67
N ARG A 162 -13.68 0.81 22.08
CA ARG A 162 -14.07 2.08 22.70
C ARG A 162 -12.95 3.09 22.59
N ASP A 163 -13.30 4.37 22.51
CA ASP A 163 -12.32 5.43 22.73
C ASP A 163 -11.76 5.33 24.15
N ARG A 164 -10.47 5.62 24.30
CA ARG A 164 -9.79 5.55 25.59
C ARG A 164 -10.49 6.48 26.59
N HIS A 165 -10.80 5.98 27.79
CA HIS A 165 -11.73 6.62 28.71
C HIS A 165 -11.36 8.08 29.07
N GLY A 166 -10.06 8.38 29.22
CA GLY A 166 -9.55 9.73 29.50
C GLY A 166 -9.52 10.68 28.30
N PHE A 167 -9.76 10.19 27.08
CA PHE A 167 -9.56 10.94 25.84
C PHE A 167 -10.87 11.24 25.10
N LYS A 168 -12.05 10.82 25.60
CA LYS A 168 -13.34 11.00 24.90
C LYS A 168 -13.59 12.44 24.41
N ARG A 169 -13.25 13.46 25.22
CA ARG A 169 -13.38 14.87 24.83
C ARG A 169 -12.40 15.25 23.72
N LEU A 170 -11.16 14.80 23.83
CA LEU A 170 -10.10 15.01 22.83
C LEU A 170 -10.43 14.31 21.52
N CYS A 171 -10.91 13.07 21.57
CA CYS A 171 -11.35 12.31 20.39
C CYS A 171 -12.40 13.09 19.59
N LYS A 172 -13.43 13.64 20.27
CA LYS A 172 -14.47 14.45 19.61
C LYS A 172 -13.91 15.74 19.01
N LEU A 173 -13.14 16.48 19.80
CA LEU A 173 -12.59 17.79 19.40
C LEU A 173 -11.62 17.66 18.21
N TRP A 174 -10.85 16.57 18.16
CA TRP A 174 -9.81 16.34 17.16
C TRP A 174 -10.24 15.29 16.12
N SER A 175 -11.56 15.06 15.95
CA SER A 175 -12.12 14.07 15.01
C SER A 175 -11.66 14.26 13.55
N HIS A 176 -11.23 15.45 13.17
CA HIS A 176 -10.64 15.72 11.87
C HIS A 176 -9.32 14.97 11.62
N TYR A 177 -8.61 14.52 12.67
CA TYR A 177 -7.40 13.69 12.56
C TYR A 177 -7.69 12.26 12.05
N CYS A 178 -8.96 11.86 12.05
CA CYS A 178 -9.39 10.59 11.47
C CYS A 178 -9.31 10.58 9.93
N LYS A 179 -9.21 11.75 9.28
CA LYS A 179 -9.12 11.86 7.81
C LYS A 179 -7.67 11.84 7.34
N ASP A 180 -7.41 11.32 6.14
CA ASP A 180 -6.03 11.15 5.63
C ASP A 180 -5.36 12.48 5.26
N GLU A 181 -6.14 13.54 5.04
CA GLU A 181 -5.61 14.89 4.83
C GLU A 181 -4.84 15.41 6.04
N ALA A 182 -5.09 14.87 7.25
CA ALA A 182 -4.40 15.28 8.47
C ALA A 182 -2.88 15.06 8.39
N TYR A 183 -2.40 14.06 7.64
CA TYR A 183 -0.97 13.81 7.42
C TYR A 183 -0.26 14.94 6.66
N LYS A 184 -0.97 15.90 6.08
CA LYS A 184 -0.37 17.08 5.42
C LYS A 184 0.10 18.12 6.42
N TYR A 185 -0.52 18.18 7.60
CA TYR A 185 -0.32 19.26 8.57
C TYR A 185 0.19 18.77 9.92
N VAL A 186 0.13 17.46 10.17
CA VAL A 186 0.46 16.83 11.44
C VAL A 186 1.39 15.65 11.21
N GLN A 187 2.33 15.45 12.13
CA GLN A 187 3.26 14.33 12.07
C GLN A 187 2.53 12.98 12.11
N LYS A 188 3.06 12.01 11.35
CA LYS A 188 2.42 10.69 11.16
C LYS A 188 2.18 9.94 12.47
N ASN A 189 3.20 9.88 13.33
CA ASN A 189 3.11 9.23 14.65
C ASN A 189 1.96 9.77 15.50
N VAL A 190 1.74 11.08 15.51
CA VAL A 190 0.66 11.73 16.27
C VAL A 190 -0.72 11.34 15.72
N ILE A 191 -0.87 11.34 14.39
CA ILE A 191 -2.12 10.91 13.74
C ILE A 191 -2.39 9.42 14.01
N ASP A 192 -1.37 8.58 13.87
CA ASP A 192 -1.49 7.15 14.10
C ASP A 192 -1.88 6.86 15.56
N GLU A 193 -1.19 7.49 16.53
CA GLU A 193 -1.50 7.37 17.96
C GLU A 193 -2.91 7.86 18.31
N PHE A 194 -3.34 8.99 17.72
CA PHE A 194 -4.70 9.49 17.89
C PHE A 194 -5.74 8.48 17.38
N ARG A 195 -5.52 7.94 16.17
CA ARG A 195 -6.43 6.96 15.56
C ARG A 195 -6.47 5.64 16.31
N GLU A 196 -5.42 5.26 17.04
CA GLU A 196 -5.41 4.10 17.95
C GLU A 196 -6.09 4.42 19.29
N THR A 197 -5.98 5.67 19.77
CA THR A 197 -6.61 6.12 21.02
C THR A 197 -8.12 6.33 20.86
N CYS A 198 -8.55 6.72 19.66
CA CYS A 198 -9.92 7.11 19.32
C CYS A 198 -10.53 6.23 18.20
N PRO A 199 -10.51 4.89 18.33
CA PRO A 199 -10.92 3.99 17.25
C PRO A 199 -12.43 4.05 16.98
N MET A 200 -13.26 4.32 17.98
CA MET A 200 -14.69 4.49 17.80
C MET A 200 -14.99 5.82 17.08
N THR A 201 -14.39 6.91 17.56
CA THR A 201 -14.60 8.23 16.93
C THR A 201 -14.10 8.26 15.48
N CYS A 202 -12.99 7.58 15.19
CA CYS A 202 -12.48 7.45 13.82
C CYS A 202 -13.19 6.39 12.97
N GLY A 203 -14.25 5.76 13.48
CA GLY A 203 -15.04 4.78 12.73
C GLY A 203 -14.29 3.50 12.38
N LYS A 204 -13.20 3.17 13.10
CA LYS A 204 -12.48 1.89 12.92
C LYS A 204 -13.33 0.70 13.39
N CYS A 205 -14.21 0.91 14.36
CA CYS A 205 -15.04 -0.13 14.95
C CYS A 205 -16.29 0.45 15.63
N ARG A 206 -17.27 -0.41 15.95
CA ARG A 206 -18.51 -0.06 16.65
C ARG A 206 -18.36 -0.23 18.16
N ILE A 207 -19.14 0.52 18.95
CA ILE A 207 -19.10 0.39 20.41
C ILE A 207 -19.34 -1.06 20.86
N GLY A 208 -18.43 -1.57 21.69
CA GLY A 208 -18.51 -2.95 22.20
C GLY A 208 -18.16 -4.04 21.19
N GLN A 209 -17.83 -3.70 19.94
CA GLN A 209 -17.33 -4.66 18.95
C GLN A 209 -16.02 -5.27 19.45
N LYS A 210 -15.95 -6.61 19.45
CA LYS A 210 -14.74 -7.37 19.80
C LYS A 210 -14.05 -7.94 18.58
N MET A 211 -14.82 -8.53 17.67
CA MET A 211 -14.31 -9.13 16.45
C MET A 211 -14.37 -8.18 15.26
N LEU A 212 -13.42 -8.34 14.35
CA LEU A 212 -13.49 -7.75 13.03
C LEU A 212 -14.65 -8.38 12.25
N ASP A 213 -15.43 -7.55 11.55
CA ASP A 213 -16.44 -8.05 10.65
C ASP A 213 -15.76 -8.62 9.39
N LEU A 214 -15.51 -9.93 9.41
CA LEU A 214 -14.87 -10.64 8.29
C LEU A 214 -15.75 -10.68 7.04
N SER A 215 -17.04 -10.35 7.11
CA SER A 215 -17.93 -10.32 5.92
C SER A 215 -17.54 -9.23 4.92
N VAL A 216 -16.88 -8.16 5.39
CA VAL A 216 -16.28 -7.12 4.54
C VAL A 216 -15.06 -7.67 3.77
N TYR A 217 -14.39 -8.69 4.31
CA TYR A 217 -13.18 -9.28 3.77
C TYR A 217 -13.42 -10.58 2.97
N LYS A 218 -14.50 -11.31 3.30
CA LYS A 218 -14.98 -12.49 2.57
C LYS A 218 -16.07 -12.07 1.58
N ARG A 219 -15.66 -11.67 0.38
CA ARG A 219 -16.50 -11.79 -0.82
C ARG A 219 -15.83 -12.73 -1.81
N ASN A 220 -16.59 -13.77 -2.13
CA ASN A 220 -16.38 -14.79 -3.16
C ASN A 220 -15.83 -14.19 -4.45
#